data_AF-A0A947BU94-F1
#
_entry.id   AF-A0A947BU94-F1
#
_cell.length_a   1.000
_cell.length_b   1.000
_cell.length_c   1.000
_cell.angle_alpha   90.00
_cell.angle_beta   90.00
_cell.angle_gamma   90.00
#
_symmetry.space_group_name_H-M   'P 1'
#
loop_
_entity.id
_entity.type
_entity.pdbx_description
1 polymer ?
#
loop_
_entity_poly.entity_id
_entity_poly.type
_entity_poly.pdbx_seq_one_letter_code
_entity_poly.pdbx_strand_id
1 'polypeptide(L)'
;AENNVPCRRVNKVREGRPHIVDMIKNGEITLITNTTEGKKAIRESHSIRGAAVQNKVTYYTTLAAALATSIALDHLEGGDVSKLQDLHFENEVAR
;
A
#
# COMPACT_ATOMS: atom_id res chain seq x y z
N ALA A 1 0.87 13.42 -18.29
CA ALA A 1 0.01 12.40 -17.67
C ALA A 1 -1.44 12.78 -17.99
N GLU A 2 -2.27 11.84 -18.41
CA GLU A 2 -3.64 12.12 -18.90
C GLU A 2 -4.53 12.80 -17.85
N ASN A 3 -4.23 12.61 -16.57
CA ASN A 3 -5.03 13.14 -15.45
C ASN A 3 -4.37 14.30 -14.67
N ASN A 4 -3.32 14.93 -15.21
CA ASN A 4 -2.61 16.06 -14.56
C ASN A 4 -2.06 15.78 -13.14
N VAL A 5 -1.87 14.51 -12.77
CA VAL A 5 -1.21 14.14 -11.50
C VAL A 5 0.32 14.11 -11.72
N PRO A 6 1.10 14.84 -10.91
CA PRO A 6 2.57 14.77 -10.96
C PRO A 6 3.06 13.36 -10.61
N CYS A 7 3.78 12.73 -11.52
CA CYS A 7 4.31 11.38 -11.33
C CYS A 7 5.75 11.28 -11.82
N ARG A 8 6.58 10.52 -11.10
CA ARG A 8 7.92 10.12 -11.54
C ARG A 8 7.85 8.73 -12.16
N ARG A 9 8.29 8.59 -13.41
CA ARG A 9 8.44 7.26 -14.03
C ARG A 9 9.62 6.52 -13.39
N VAL A 10 9.44 5.24 -13.09
CA VAL A 10 10.45 4.36 -12.48
C VAL A 10 10.53 3.07 -13.28
N ASN A 11 11.74 2.59 -13.52
CA ASN A 11 11.99 1.35 -14.25
C ASN A 11 11.54 0.13 -13.43
N LYS A 12 10.95 -0.86 -14.11
CA LYS A 12 10.86 -2.23 -13.60
C LYS A 12 12.27 -2.85 -13.57
N VAL A 13 12.41 -3.95 -12.82
CA VAL A 13 13.71 -4.66 -12.70
C VAL A 13 14.31 -5.04 -14.06
N ARG A 14 13.46 -5.41 -15.03
CA ARG A 14 13.88 -5.79 -16.39
C ARG A 14 14.25 -4.61 -17.30
N GLU A 15 13.94 -3.39 -16.90
CA GLU A 15 14.05 -2.19 -17.74
C GLU A 15 15.37 -1.43 -17.51
N GLY A 16 16.25 -1.92 -16.63
CA GLY A 16 17.56 -1.32 -16.33
C GLY A 16 17.59 -0.55 -15.02
N ARG A 17 18.72 0.11 -14.72
CA ARG A 17 18.96 0.80 -13.44
C ARG A 17 18.93 2.33 -13.60
N PRO A 18 18.54 3.09 -12.54
CA PRO A 18 17.96 2.59 -11.28
C PRO A 18 16.53 2.08 -11.49
N HIS A 19 16.16 0.99 -10.80
CA HIS A 19 14.81 0.42 -10.84
C HIS A 19 14.12 0.44 -9.48
N ILE A 20 12.82 0.15 -9.45
CA ILE A 20 11.99 0.19 -8.22
C ILE A 20 12.58 -0.58 -7.03
N VAL A 21 13.22 -1.74 -7.24
CA VAL A 21 13.84 -2.50 -6.13
C VAL A 21 15.07 -1.79 -5.55
N ASP A 22 15.78 -0.98 -6.34
CA ASP A 22 16.92 -0.20 -5.85
C ASP A 22 16.39 0.92 -4.95
N MET A 23 15.33 1.61 -5.39
CA MET A 23 14.68 2.67 -4.61
C MET A 23 14.11 2.16 -3.29
N ILE A 24 13.50 0.97 -3.27
CA ILE A 24 13.02 0.33 -2.03
C ILE A 24 14.18 0.10 -1.06
N LYS A 25 15.30 -0.44 -1.55
CA LYS A 25 16.49 -0.72 -0.72
C LYS A 25 17.16 0.56 -0.22
N ASN A 26 17.09 1.64 -0.98
CA ASN A 26 17.62 2.95 -0.60
C ASN A 26 16.71 3.71 0.38
N GLY A 27 15.54 3.18 0.72
CA GLY A 27 14.57 3.87 1.59
C GLY A 27 13.84 5.02 0.91
N GLU A 28 13.86 5.10 -0.43
CA GLU A 28 13.17 6.15 -1.19
C GLU A 28 11.64 5.93 -1.24
N ILE A 29 11.15 4.74 -0.87
CA ILE A 29 9.74 4.35 -0.92
C ILE A 29 9.27 3.84 0.44
N THR A 30 8.17 4.40 0.95
CA THR A 30 7.57 4.04 2.25
C THR A 30 6.22 3.32 2.14
N LEU A 31 5.55 3.45 0.99
CA LEU A 31 4.27 2.81 0.69
C LEU A 31 4.22 2.34 -0.77
N ILE A 32 3.72 1.12 -0.98
CA ILE A 32 3.57 0.53 -2.31
C ILE A 32 2.13 0.04 -2.53
N THR A 33 1.53 0.42 -3.64
CA THR A 33 0.34 -0.26 -4.19
C THR A 33 0.75 -1.06 -5.41
N ASN A 34 0.73 -2.39 -5.31
CA ASN A 34 1.13 -3.31 -6.37
C ASN A 34 -0.05 -4.21 -6.78
N THR A 35 -0.82 -3.78 -7.77
CA THR A 35 -1.90 -4.58 -8.36
C THR A 35 -1.37 -5.30 -9.60
N THR A 36 -1.76 -6.56 -9.78
CA THR A 36 -1.28 -7.38 -10.91
C THR A 36 -2.40 -8.22 -11.47
N GLU A 37 -2.51 -8.26 -12.79
CA GLU A 37 -3.42 -9.14 -13.49
C GLU A 37 -2.65 -10.01 -14.49
N GLY A 38 -2.97 -11.31 -14.52
CA GLY A 38 -2.35 -12.27 -15.42
C GLY A 38 -0.97 -12.78 -14.99
N LYS A 39 -0.63 -13.99 -15.45
CA LYS A 39 0.55 -14.76 -15.01
C LYS A 39 1.87 -14.02 -15.24
N LYS A 40 2.00 -13.23 -16.31
CA LYS A 40 3.23 -12.49 -16.62
C LYS A 40 3.47 -11.37 -15.61
N ALA A 41 2.46 -10.52 -15.36
CA ALA A 41 2.58 -9.42 -14.41
C ALA A 41 2.84 -9.92 -12.99
N ILE A 42 2.20 -11.02 -12.57
CA ILE A 42 2.40 -11.65 -11.26
C ILE A 42 3.86 -12.09 -11.05
N ARG A 43 4.49 -12.68 -12.09
CA ARG A 43 5.90 -13.08 -12.03
C ARG A 43 6.85 -11.88 -12.02
N GLU A 44 6.62 -10.90 -12.89
CA GLU A 44 7.50 -9.72 -13.00
C GLU A 44 7.47 -8.83 -11.75
N SER A 45 6.34 -8.83 -11.02
CA SER A 45 6.15 -8.09 -9.77
C SER A 45 6.63 -8.83 -8.51
N HIS A 46 7.03 -10.10 -8.63
CA HIS A 46 7.47 -10.91 -7.47
C HIS A 46 8.64 -10.26 -6.73
N SER A 47 9.61 -9.70 -7.46
CA SER A 47 10.76 -9.00 -6.88
C SER A 47 10.36 -7.74 -6.11
N ILE A 48 9.32 -7.03 -6.55
CA ILE A 48 8.82 -5.82 -5.89
C ILE A 48 8.21 -6.19 -4.53
N ARG A 49 7.34 -7.21 -4.50
CA ARG A 49 6.72 -7.69 -3.26
C ARG A 49 7.76 -8.23 -2.28
N GLY A 50 8.71 -9.04 -2.76
CA GLY A 50 9.79 -9.57 -1.94
C GLY A 50 10.67 -8.47 -1.35
N ALA A 51 11.04 -7.46 -2.15
CA ALA A 51 11.81 -6.32 -1.68
C ALA A 51 11.03 -5.50 -0.64
N ALA A 52 9.73 -5.28 -0.84
CA ALA A 52 8.89 -4.57 0.13
C ALA A 52 8.88 -5.26 1.49
N VAL A 53 8.62 -6.57 1.53
CA VAL A 53 8.63 -7.37 2.76
C VAL A 53 10.00 -7.32 3.43
N GLN A 54 11.08 -7.54 2.67
CA GLN A 54 12.44 -7.60 3.20
C GLN A 54 12.90 -6.27 3.81
N ASN A 55 12.46 -5.14 3.24
CA ASN A 55 12.82 -3.80 3.69
C ASN A 55 11.76 -3.16 4.59
N LYS A 56 10.76 -3.93 5.05
CA LYS A 56 9.68 -3.46 5.93
C LYS A 56 8.90 -2.26 5.37
N VAL A 57 8.73 -2.23 4.04
CA VAL A 57 7.91 -1.23 3.36
C VAL A 57 6.47 -1.74 3.29
N THR A 58 5.53 -0.96 3.81
CA THR A 58 4.09 -1.27 3.75
C THR A 58 3.66 -1.41 2.29
N TYR A 59 3.01 -2.52 1.95
CA TYR A 59 2.51 -2.72 0.59
C TYR A 59 1.13 -3.37 0.54
N TYR A 60 0.34 -2.94 -0.42
CA TYR A 60 -1.00 -3.45 -0.71
C TYR A 60 -1.07 -4.05 -2.10
N THR A 61 -1.86 -5.12 -2.24
CA THR A 61 -2.02 -5.84 -3.51
C THR A 61 -3.36 -5.59 -4.19
N THR A 62 -4.23 -4.79 -3.58
CA THR A 62 -5.57 -4.48 -4.08
C THR A 62 -5.81 -2.97 -4.10
N LEU A 63 -6.62 -2.51 -5.05
CA LEU A 63 -7.05 -1.11 -5.10
C LEU A 63 -7.92 -0.75 -3.89
N ALA A 64 -8.79 -1.67 -3.45
CA ALA A 64 -9.65 -1.46 -2.29
C ALA A 64 -8.83 -1.17 -1.00
N ALA A 65 -7.76 -1.94 -0.77
CA ALA A 65 -6.89 -1.70 0.37
C ALA A 65 -6.11 -0.38 0.24
N ALA A 66 -5.66 -0.04 -0.97
CA ALA A 66 -4.99 1.25 -1.21
C ALA A 66 -5.93 2.44 -0.97
N LEU A 67 -7.18 2.35 -1.40
CA LEU A 67 -8.20 3.37 -1.17
C LEU A 67 -8.53 3.51 0.32
N ALA A 68 -8.79 2.39 1.01
CA ALA A 68 -9.05 2.40 2.45
C ALA A 68 -7.87 2.98 3.24
N THR A 69 -6.64 2.69 2.81
CA THR A 69 -5.43 3.25 3.42
C THR A 69 -5.36 4.76 3.19
N SER A 70 -5.64 5.24 1.98
CA SER A 70 -5.66 6.68 1.70
C SER A 70 -6.63 7.42 2.64
N ILE A 71 -7.83 6.87 2.83
CA ILE A 71 -8.84 7.43 3.75
C ILE A 71 -8.34 7.40 5.20
N ALA A 72 -7.73 6.29 5.62
CA ALA A 72 -7.18 6.15 6.97
C ALA A 72 -6.02 7.12 7.24
N LEU A 73 -5.20 7.41 6.23
CA LEU A 73 -4.08 8.36 6.34
C LEU A 73 -4.56 9.80 6.60
N ASP A 74 -5.76 10.16 6.15
CA ASP A 74 -6.38 11.46 6.46
C ASP A 74 -6.85 11.57 7.93
N HIS A 75 -6.89 10.45 8.67
CA HIS A 75 -7.40 10.37 10.05
C HIS A 75 -6.33 9.88 11.04
N LEU A 76 -5.05 10.12 10.77
CA LEU A 76 -3.93 9.62 11.59
C LEU A 76 -3.86 10.22 13.01
N GLU A 77 -4.49 11.37 13.26
CA GLU A 77 -4.36 12.10 14.53
C GLU A 77 -5.14 11.50 15.72
N GLY A 78 -5.66 10.27 15.56
CA GLY A 78 -6.16 9.47 16.67
C GLY A 78 -7.67 9.26 16.63
N GLY A 79 -8.09 8.22 17.34
CA GLY A 79 -9.48 7.89 17.59
C GLY A 79 -9.68 7.59 19.06
N ASP A 80 -10.95 7.57 19.48
CA ASP A 80 -11.29 7.23 20.85
C ASP A 80 -10.95 5.76 21.14
N VAL A 81 -10.47 5.52 22.36
CA VAL A 81 -10.21 4.17 22.86
C VAL A 81 -11.47 3.66 23.54
N SER A 82 -12.15 2.73 22.89
CA SER A 82 -13.36 2.10 23.45
C SER A 82 -13.07 0.69 23.97
N LYS A 83 -13.70 0.31 25.07
CA LYS A 83 -13.71 -1.10 25.51
C LYS A 83 -14.69 -1.87 24.63
N LEU A 84 -14.34 -3.11 24.29
CA LEU A 84 -15.20 -3.98 23.48
C LEU A 84 -16.57 -4.21 24.14
N GLN A 85 -16.59 -4.31 25.47
CA GLN A 85 -17.83 -4.51 26.23
C GLN A 85 -18.79 -3.32 26.09
N ASP A 86 -18.28 -2.09 26.14
CA ASP A 86 -19.07 -0.87 26.02
C ASP A 86 -19.69 -0.79 24.62
N LEU A 87 -18.91 -1.11 23.57
CA LEU A 87 -19.39 -1.17 22.19
C LEU A 87 -20.47 -2.23 21.96
N HIS A 88 -20.36 -3.40 22.60
CA HIS A 88 -21.38 -4.44 22.50
C HIS A 88 -22.69 -3.99 23.16
N PHE A 89 -22.61 -3.39 24.34
CA PHE A 89 -23.78 -2.87 25.04
C PHE A 89 -24.47 -1.75 24.25
N GLU A 90 -23.73 -0.79 23.71
CA GLU A 90 -24.27 0.26 22.85
C GLU A 90 -25.03 -0.30 21.63
N ASN A 91 -24.47 -1.29 20.95
CA ASN A 91 -25.11 -1.93 19.80
C ASN A 91 -26.36 -2.75 20.17
N GLU A 92 -26.40 -3.35 21.36
CA GLU A 92 -27.58 -4.05 21.86
C GLU A 92 -28.70 -3.08 22.25
N VAL A 93 -28.35 -1.92 22.81
CA VAL A 93 -29.33 -0.86 23.18
C VAL A 93 -29.82 -0.08 21.96
N ALA A 94 -29.00 0.08 20.91
CA ALA A 94 -29.37 0.77 19.68
C ALA A 94 -30.26 -0.06 18.73
N ARG A 95 -30.47 -1.35 19.04
CA ARG A 95 -31.40 -2.24 18.32
C ARG A 95 -32.78 -2.22 18.94
#